data_AF-A0A5C8E282-F1
#
_entry.id   AF-A0A5C8E282-F1
#
_cell.length_a   1.000
_cell.length_b   1.000
_cell.length_c   1.000
_cell.angle_alpha   90.00
_cell.angle_beta   90.00
_cell.angle_gamma   90.00
#
_symmetry.space_group_name_H-M   'P 1'
#
loop_
_entity.id
_entity.type
_entity.pdbx_description
1 polymer ?
#
loop_
_entity_poly.entity_id
_entity_poly.type
_entity_poly.pdbx_seq_one_letter_code
_entity_poly.pdbx_strand_id
1 'polypeptide(L)'
;IALSETLRVAAEARRAYYRAVAARELAGFLAQAQSGAETAANLATRLGETGGMNKLDQAREQVFYADLTAQLAAARQRAASEREALIRTMGLWGDDLAFKMAAALPPLPSRPQALPDIETEAVRRHVDLKIGRLELDALAKSYGLTQATRFINVLDAGLSAKTTREKATGEKIRDRGFDVELQIPIFDFGEVRIREAEATYMHAVNRLTERAVNVRSEARDAYRSYRSAYDITMHYQKEVLPLRKIISDETLLRYNGMLIDVFALLAEARQRIAATTAAIEAKRDFWLATTNLNTAVMGGGVSARSETALASGAAAEPAQH
;
A
#
# COMPACT_ATOMS: atom_id res chain seq x y z
N ILE A 1 1.61 1.45 -21.06
CA ILE A 1 3.01 1.24 -20.57
C ILE A 1 3.59 2.52 -19.95
N ALA A 2 3.71 3.65 -20.66
CA ALA A 2 4.24 4.88 -20.04
C ALA A 2 3.38 5.39 -18.87
N LEU A 3 2.04 5.41 -19.00
CA LEU A 3 1.15 5.90 -17.96
C LEU A 3 1.21 5.08 -16.66
N SER A 4 1.17 3.76 -16.75
CA SER A 4 1.27 2.87 -15.58
C SER A 4 2.60 3.04 -14.85
N GLU A 5 3.68 3.21 -15.61
CA GLU A 5 5.02 3.43 -15.07
C GLU A 5 5.15 4.79 -14.36
N THR A 6 4.58 5.86 -14.93
CA THR A 6 4.55 7.16 -14.26
C THR A 6 3.80 7.13 -12.93
N LEU A 7 2.67 6.41 -12.86
CA LEU A 7 1.92 6.25 -11.61
C LEU A 7 2.69 5.41 -10.59
N ARG A 8 3.41 4.37 -11.04
CA ARG A 8 4.27 3.55 -10.19
C ARG A 8 5.36 4.38 -9.54
N VAL A 9 6.11 5.15 -10.33
CA VAL A 9 7.18 6.01 -9.84
C VAL A 9 6.62 7.09 -8.90
N ALA A 10 5.50 7.73 -9.25
CA ALA A 10 4.86 8.73 -8.39
C ALA A 10 4.44 8.15 -7.03
N ALA A 11 3.88 6.93 -7.02
CA ALA A 11 3.51 6.25 -5.80
C ALA A 11 4.72 5.84 -4.95
N GLU A 12 5.78 5.33 -5.57
CA GLU A 12 7.03 4.98 -4.89
C GLU A 12 7.70 6.20 -4.27
N ALA A 13 7.79 7.31 -5.03
CA ALA A 13 8.29 8.57 -4.51
C ALA A 13 7.46 9.08 -3.33
N ARG A 14 6.13 8.97 -3.39
CA ARG A 14 5.24 9.37 -2.29
C ARG A 14 5.41 8.51 -1.04
N ARG A 15 5.57 7.18 -1.19
CA ARG A 15 5.87 6.27 -0.07
C ARG A 15 7.23 6.60 0.54
N ALA A 16 8.27 6.77 -0.29
CA ALA A 16 9.62 7.12 0.15
C ALA A 16 9.62 8.47 0.89
N TYR A 17 8.88 9.47 0.39
CA TYR A 17 8.74 10.76 1.04
C TYR A 17 8.18 10.63 2.46
N TYR A 18 7.05 9.94 2.65
CA TYR A 18 6.47 9.78 3.99
C TYR A 18 7.36 8.96 4.93
N ARG A 19 8.08 7.94 4.43
CA ARG A 19 9.06 7.19 5.25
C ARG A 19 10.22 8.08 5.69
N ALA A 20 10.79 8.86 4.77
CA ALA A 20 11.91 9.76 5.05
C ALA A 20 11.52 10.85 6.05
N VAL A 21 10.34 11.47 5.88
CA VAL A 21 9.85 12.49 6.82
C VAL A 21 9.56 11.90 8.20
N ALA A 22 8.93 10.72 8.27
CA ALA A 22 8.67 10.03 9.53
C ALA A 22 9.96 9.64 10.27
N ALA A 23 10.93 9.08 9.56
CA ALA A 23 12.21 8.69 10.14
C ALA A 23 12.99 9.91 10.67
N ARG A 24 12.91 11.05 9.95
CA ARG A 24 13.48 12.31 10.42
C ARG A 24 12.76 12.86 11.66
N GLU A 25 11.43 12.83 11.68
CA GLU A 25 10.62 13.26 12.83
C GLU A 25 10.99 12.43 14.08
N LEU A 26 11.08 11.10 13.93
CA LEU A 26 11.47 10.19 15.01
C LEU A 26 12.90 10.46 15.50
N ALA A 27 13.87 10.61 14.60
CA ALA A 27 15.25 10.92 14.99
C ALA A 27 15.36 12.27 15.70
N GLY A 28 14.59 13.28 15.26
CA GLY A 28 14.51 14.58 15.94
C GLY A 28 13.93 14.48 17.34
N PHE A 29 12.84 13.72 17.50
CA PHE A 29 12.21 13.47 18.79
C PHE A 29 13.14 12.72 19.77
N LEU A 30 13.78 11.65 19.31
CA LEU A 30 14.70 10.87 20.14
C LEU A 30 15.96 11.66 20.51
N ALA A 31 16.43 12.58 19.66
CA ALA A 31 17.54 13.47 19.99
C ALA A 31 17.16 14.43 21.14
N GLN A 32 15.94 14.98 21.11
CA GLN A 32 15.43 15.80 22.22
C GLN A 32 15.32 14.97 23.51
N ALA A 33 14.77 13.75 23.42
CA ALA A 33 14.67 12.85 24.57
C ALA A 33 16.04 12.47 25.15
N GLN A 34 17.04 12.21 24.30
CA GLN A 34 18.39 11.85 24.73
C GLN A 34 19.05 12.98 25.54
N SER A 35 18.88 14.24 25.13
CA SER A 35 19.46 15.38 25.87
C SER A 35 18.95 15.45 27.32
N GLY A 36 17.66 15.15 27.54
CA GLY A 36 17.09 15.04 28.88
C GLY A 36 17.63 13.83 29.65
N ALA A 37 17.69 12.67 29.01
CA ALA A 37 18.22 11.45 29.62
C ALA A 37 19.70 11.56 30.01
N GLU A 38 20.52 12.27 29.22
CA GLU A 38 21.93 12.53 29.53
C GLU A 38 22.09 13.32 30.82
N THR A 39 21.29 14.38 31.00
CA THR A 39 21.32 15.18 32.23
C THR A 39 20.91 14.35 33.45
N ALA A 40 19.89 13.49 33.31
CA ALA A 40 19.45 12.60 34.36
C ALA A 40 20.52 11.55 34.72
N ALA A 41 21.18 10.96 33.70
CA ALA A 41 22.26 9.98 33.92
C ALA A 41 23.49 10.62 34.59
N ASN A 42 23.87 11.84 34.20
CA ASN A 42 24.97 12.57 34.83
C ASN A 42 24.66 12.93 36.29
N LEU A 43 23.43 13.33 36.58
CA LEU A 43 22.97 13.57 37.95
C LEU A 43 23.02 12.27 38.78
N ALA A 44 22.50 11.16 38.24
CA ALA A 44 22.50 9.86 38.89
C ALA A 44 23.91 9.38 39.23
N THR A 45 24.87 9.57 38.34
CA THR A 45 26.29 9.25 38.59
C THR A 45 26.85 10.05 39.76
N ARG A 46 26.62 11.37 39.79
CA ARG A 46 27.09 12.23 40.90
C ARG A 46 26.44 11.88 42.23
N LEU A 47 25.13 11.59 42.25
CA LEU A 47 24.46 11.14 43.48
C LEU A 47 24.98 9.77 43.94
N GLY A 48 25.31 8.87 43.01
CA GLY A 48 25.93 7.59 43.33
C GLY A 48 27.31 7.74 43.98
N GLU A 49 28.14 8.65 43.47
CA GLU A 49 29.47 8.97 44.02
C GLU A 49 29.39 9.54 45.45
N THR A 50 28.36 10.35 45.75
CA THR A 50 28.15 10.92 47.09
C THR A 50 27.37 9.99 48.03
N GLY A 51 27.01 8.77 47.59
CA GLY A 51 26.21 7.81 48.36
C GLY A 51 24.72 8.16 48.49
N GLY A 52 24.24 9.18 47.76
CA GLY A 52 22.85 9.63 47.73
C GLY A 52 21.95 8.81 46.79
N MET A 53 22.53 7.92 45.98
CA MET A 53 21.80 6.96 45.14
C MET A 53 22.43 5.57 45.27
N ASN A 54 21.60 4.54 45.34
CA ASN A 54 22.08 3.15 45.38
C ASN A 54 22.55 2.68 43.98
N LYS A 55 23.35 1.61 43.94
CA LYS A 55 23.90 1.06 42.67
C LYS A 55 22.83 0.61 41.68
N LEU A 56 21.68 0.11 42.17
CA LEU A 56 20.60 -0.37 41.31
C LEU A 56 19.98 0.78 40.52
N ASP A 57 19.68 1.89 41.19
CA ASP A 57 19.05 3.05 40.57
C ASP A 57 20.03 3.78 39.64
N GLN A 58 21.31 3.85 40.02
CA GLN A 58 22.35 4.33 39.13
C GLN A 58 22.42 3.50 37.84
N ALA A 59 22.43 2.17 37.95
CA ALA A 59 22.45 1.27 36.79
C ALA A 59 21.18 1.41 35.92
N ARG A 60 20.00 1.64 36.53
CA ARG A 60 18.74 1.86 35.80
C ARG A 60 18.76 3.11 34.94
N GLU A 61 19.38 4.20 35.41
CA GLU A 61 19.50 5.43 34.62
C GLU A 61 20.57 5.31 33.53
N GLN A 62 21.68 4.65 33.83
CA GLN A 62 22.73 4.39 32.84
C GLN A 62 22.21 3.51 31.69
N VAL A 63 21.49 2.42 31.99
CA VAL A 63 20.88 1.56 30.96
C VAL A 63 19.86 2.34 30.13
N PHE A 64 19.02 3.17 30.76
CA PHE A 64 18.07 3.98 30.00
C PHE A 64 18.73 4.94 29.02
N TYR A 65 19.79 5.64 29.46
CA TYR A 65 20.57 6.50 28.58
C TYR A 65 21.25 5.72 27.45
N ALA A 66 21.83 4.55 27.76
CA ALA A 66 22.45 3.68 26.76
C ALA A 66 21.45 3.17 25.72
N ASP A 67 20.28 2.69 26.15
CA ASP A 67 19.20 2.23 25.27
C ASP A 67 18.69 3.36 24.37
N LEU A 68 18.47 4.55 24.92
CA LEU A 68 18.01 5.71 24.16
C LEU A 68 19.05 6.18 23.15
N THR A 69 20.34 6.08 23.51
CA THR A 69 21.45 6.36 22.60
C THR A 69 21.49 5.37 21.43
N ALA A 70 21.30 4.07 21.71
CA ALA A 70 21.20 3.05 20.66
C ALA A 70 19.98 3.25 19.76
N GLN A 71 18.81 3.56 20.33
CA GLN A 71 17.59 3.87 19.57
C GLN A 71 17.76 5.10 18.68
N LEU A 72 18.39 6.16 19.19
CA LEU A 72 18.68 7.35 18.40
C LEU A 72 19.66 7.06 17.26
N ALA A 73 20.71 6.27 17.51
CA ALA A 73 21.65 5.87 16.46
C ALA A 73 20.93 5.08 15.35
N ALA A 74 20.07 4.12 15.71
CA ALA A 74 19.25 3.39 14.76
C ALA A 74 18.28 4.29 13.99
N ALA A 75 17.62 5.24 14.67
CA ALA A 75 16.70 6.19 14.04
C ALA A 75 17.42 7.15 13.08
N ARG A 76 18.62 7.63 13.44
CA ARG A 76 19.46 8.47 12.57
C ARG A 76 19.90 7.71 11.33
N GLN A 77 20.33 6.46 11.48
CA GLN A 77 20.71 5.65 10.32
C GLN A 77 19.50 5.36 9.42
N ARG A 78 18.33 5.06 10.00
CA ARG A 78 17.10 4.90 9.23
C ARG A 78 16.73 6.19 8.49
N ALA A 79 16.85 7.35 9.13
CA ALA A 79 16.58 8.64 8.49
C ALA A 79 17.53 8.91 7.30
N ALA A 80 18.82 8.57 7.43
CA ALA A 80 19.78 8.67 6.34
C ALA A 80 19.43 7.70 5.19
N SER A 81 19.16 6.43 5.50
CA SER A 81 18.80 5.42 4.51
C SER A 81 17.50 5.75 3.74
N GLU A 82 16.46 6.21 4.43
CA GLU A 82 15.19 6.60 3.81
C GLU A 82 15.34 7.88 2.97
N ARG A 83 16.24 8.80 3.36
CA ARG A 83 16.59 9.96 2.53
C ARG A 83 17.25 9.51 1.22
N GLU A 84 18.19 8.58 1.26
CA GLU A 84 18.82 8.02 0.06
C GLU A 84 17.82 7.24 -0.81
N ALA A 85 16.88 6.52 -0.20
CA ALA A 85 15.79 5.88 -0.94
C ALA A 85 14.91 6.91 -1.68
N LEU A 86 14.59 8.03 -1.03
CA LEU A 86 13.88 9.14 -1.66
C LEU A 86 14.68 9.75 -2.82
N ILE A 87 15.97 10.02 -2.62
CA ILE A 87 16.87 10.54 -3.68
C ILE A 87 16.85 9.65 -4.92
N ARG A 88 16.98 8.32 -4.72
CA ARG A 88 16.94 7.34 -5.83
C ARG A 88 15.60 7.34 -6.55
N THR A 89 14.48 7.43 -5.84
CA THR A 89 13.15 7.46 -6.49
C THR A 89 12.85 8.76 -7.21
N MET A 90 13.42 9.89 -6.75
CA MET A 90 13.30 11.18 -7.41
C MET A 90 14.33 11.39 -8.54
N GLY A 91 15.37 10.56 -8.61
CA GLY A 91 16.45 10.68 -9.58
C GLY A 91 17.34 11.92 -9.36
N LEU A 92 17.48 12.37 -8.11
CA LEU A 92 18.28 13.56 -7.77
C LEU A 92 19.78 13.21 -7.69
N TRP A 93 20.63 14.16 -8.07
CA TRP A 93 22.08 14.02 -8.08
C TRP A 93 22.77 15.39 -8.00
N GLY A 94 24.06 15.42 -7.62
CA GLY A 94 24.85 16.66 -7.58
C GLY A 94 24.25 17.72 -6.64
N ASP A 95 24.10 18.95 -7.15
CA ASP A 95 23.60 20.09 -6.38
C ASP A 95 22.13 19.94 -5.94
N ASP A 96 21.35 19.08 -6.60
CA ASP A 96 19.95 18.82 -6.27
C ASP A 96 19.78 18.03 -4.95
N LEU A 97 20.86 17.49 -4.39
CA LEU A 97 20.87 16.78 -3.11
C LEU A 97 20.59 17.71 -1.91
N ALA A 98 20.71 19.03 -2.09
CA ALA A 98 20.49 20.04 -1.06
C ALA A 98 19.00 20.35 -0.77
N PHE A 99 18.07 19.50 -1.23
CA PHE A 99 16.64 19.71 -0.98
C PHE A 99 16.26 19.67 0.51
N LYS A 100 15.34 20.57 0.89
CA LYS A 100 14.80 20.66 2.25
C LYS A 100 13.61 19.73 2.41
N MET A 101 13.68 18.83 3.40
CA MET A 101 12.54 18.01 3.82
C MET A 101 11.72 18.72 4.91
N ALA A 102 10.46 18.33 5.08
CA ALA A 102 9.69 18.70 6.26
C ALA A 102 10.31 18.09 7.53
N ALA A 103 10.09 18.76 8.68
CA ALA A 103 10.56 18.28 9.98
C ALA A 103 9.61 17.26 10.63
N ALA A 104 8.34 17.28 10.25
CA ALA A 104 7.29 16.40 10.78
C ALA A 104 6.27 16.06 9.69
N LEU A 105 5.60 14.92 9.87
CA LEU A 105 4.51 14.49 9.01
C LEU A 105 3.32 15.46 9.08
N PRO A 106 2.53 15.59 8.00
CA PRO A 106 1.32 16.42 8.03
C PRO A 106 0.30 15.93 9.07
N PRO A 107 -0.54 16.83 9.63
CA PRO A 107 -1.61 16.45 10.54
C PRO A 107 -2.66 15.58 9.83
N LEU A 108 -3.36 14.73 10.60
CA LEU A 108 -4.40 13.87 10.05
C LEU A 108 -5.62 14.68 9.61
N PRO A 109 -6.34 14.23 8.56
CA PRO A 109 -7.63 14.81 8.22
C PRO A 109 -8.63 14.56 9.35
N SER A 110 -9.55 15.50 9.59
CA SER A 110 -10.52 15.40 10.70
C SER A 110 -11.51 14.26 10.54
N ARG A 111 -11.74 13.80 9.31
CA ARG A 111 -12.61 12.67 8.97
C ARG A 111 -11.90 11.78 7.94
N PRO A 112 -12.04 10.45 8.06
CA PRO A 112 -11.53 9.53 7.06
C PRO A 112 -12.37 9.62 5.80
N GLN A 113 -11.77 9.27 4.66
CA GLN A 113 -12.47 9.19 3.39
C GLN A 113 -13.43 7.98 3.41
N ALA A 114 -14.72 8.22 3.12
CA ALA A 114 -15.70 7.16 2.97
C ALA A 114 -15.74 6.70 1.50
N LEU A 115 -15.44 5.41 1.26
CA LEU A 115 -15.45 4.80 -0.07
C LEU A 115 -16.29 3.51 -0.05
N PRO A 116 -17.63 3.61 0.03
CA PRO A 116 -18.50 2.44 0.04
C PRO A 116 -18.39 1.62 -1.26
N ASP A 117 -18.27 2.29 -2.41
CA ASP A 117 -18.20 1.67 -3.74
C ASP A 117 -16.76 1.48 -4.23
N ILE A 118 -15.84 1.17 -3.32
CA ILE A 118 -14.40 1.08 -3.62
C ILE A 118 -14.08 0.08 -4.74
N GLU A 119 -14.79 -1.05 -4.80
CA GLU A 119 -14.60 -2.05 -5.86
C GLU A 119 -14.96 -1.51 -7.24
N THR A 120 -16.12 -0.86 -7.36
CA THR A 120 -16.60 -0.27 -8.62
C THR A 120 -15.68 0.85 -9.06
N GLU A 121 -15.23 1.69 -8.12
CA GLU A 121 -14.33 2.79 -8.42
C GLU A 121 -12.95 2.28 -8.87
N ALA A 122 -12.41 1.25 -8.22
CA ALA A 122 -11.18 0.61 -8.65
C ALA A 122 -11.31 0.05 -10.07
N VAL A 123 -12.34 -0.76 -10.37
CA VAL A 123 -12.53 -1.32 -11.73
C VAL A 123 -12.71 -0.23 -12.79
N ARG A 124 -13.29 0.91 -12.43
CA ARG A 124 -13.51 2.05 -13.33
C ARG A 124 -12.24 2.87 -13.57
N ARG A 125 -11.46 3.16 -12.53
CA ARG A 125 -10.30 4.08 -12.60
C ARG A 125 -8.98 3.38 -12.89
N HIS A 126 -8.85 2.09 -12.56
CA HIS A 126 -7.58 1.38 -12.65
C HIS A 126 -7.01 1.38 -14.07
N VAL A 127 -5.82 1.97 -14.21
CA VAL A 127 -5.18 2.16 -15.51
C VAL A 127 -4.88 0.83 -16.20
N ASP A 128 -4.42 -0.20 -15.48
CA ASP A 128 -4.07 -1.48 -16.11
C ASP A 128 -5.29 -2.23 -16.67
N LEU A 129 -6.48 -2.05 -16.08
CA LEU A 129 -7.71 -2.60 -16.63
C LEU A 129 -8.15 -1.86 -17.89
N LYS A 130 -7.92 -0.55 -17.95
CA LYS A 130 -8.16 0.25 -19.17
C LYS A 130 -7.20 -0.16 -20.29
N ILE A 131 -5.92 -0.35 -19.98
CA ILE A 131 -4.92 -0.85 -20.93
C ILE A 131 -5.34 -2.23 -21.44
N GLY A 132 -5.70 -3.16 -20.54
CA GLY A 132 -6.14 -4.50 -20.94
C GLY A 132 -7.39 -4.51 -21.83
N ARG A 133 -8.35 -3.59 -21.61
CA ARG A 133 -9.51 -3.44 -22.52
C ARG A 133 -9.08 -2.98 -23.92
N LEU A 134 -8.19 -1.99 -24.02
CA LEU A 134 -7.66 -1.53 -25.29
C LEU A 134 -6.84 -2.61 -26.01
N GLU A 135 -6.08 -3.43 -25.27
CA GLU A 135 -5.35 -4.58 -25.80
C GLU A 135 -6.30 -5.63 -26.38
N LEU A 136 -7.42 -5.92 -25.70
CA LEU A 136 -8.46 -6.82 -26.23
C LEU A 136 -9.11 -6.27 -27.50
N ASP A 137 -9.44 -4.98 -27.53
CA ASP A 137 -10.03 -4.33 -28.71
C ASP A 137 -9.05 -4.35 -29.90
N ALA A 138 -7.76 -4.16 -29.64
CA ALA A 138 -6.72 -4.25 -30.66
C ALA A 138 -6.52 -5.69 -31.15
N LEU A 139 -6.55 -6.67 -30.25
CA LEU A 139 -6.45 -8.10 -30.57
C LEU A 139 -7.63 -8.57 -31.43
N ALA A 140 -8.85 -8.12 -31.09
CA ALA A 140 -10.05 -8.39 -31.88
C ALA A 140 -9.91 -7.84 -33.31
N LYS A 141 -9.41 -6.61 -33.44
CA LYS A 141 -9.15 -5.98 -34.75
C LYS A 141 -8.03 -6.67 -35.54
N SER A 142 -6.94 -7.09 -34.90
CA SER A 142 -5.81 -7.72 -35.59
C SER A 142 -6.15 -9.09 -36.18
N TYR A 143 -7.03 -9.86 -35.52
CA TYR A 143 -7.50 -11.13 -36.04
C TYR A 143 -8.66 -10.99 -37.05
N GLY A 144 -9.07 -9.77 -37.39
CA GLY A 144 -10.17 -9.55 -38.32
C GLY A 144 -11.50 -10.14 -37.82
N LEU A 145 -11.68 -10.19 -36.50
CA LEU A 145 -12.93 -10.62 -35.86
C LEU A 145 -13.98 -9.51 -36.03
N THR A 146 -14.44 -9.31 -37.28
CA THR A 146 -15.43 -8.28 -37.65
C THR A 146 -16.86 -8.70 -37.38
N GLN A 147 -17.09 -10.00 -37.17
CA GLN A 147 -18.29 -10.48 -36.52
C GLN A 147 -17.90 -10.81 -35.09
N ALA A 148 -18.46 -10.04 -34.14
CA ALA A 148 -18.68 -10.56 -32.79
C ALA A 148 -19.15 -12.00 -32.96
N THR A 149 -18.33 -12.94 -32.48
CA THR A 149 -18.68 -14.36 -32.46
C THR A 149 -20.14 -14.45 -32.04
N ARG A 150 -20.95 -15.13 -32.85
CA ARG A 150 -22.41 -15.31 -32.68
C ARG A 150 -22.83 -15.89 -31.32
N PHE A 151 -21.88 -16.07 -30.40
CA PHE A 151 -22.04 -16.57 -29.07
C PHE A 151 -21.19 -15.71 -28.14
N ILE A 152 -21.82 -15.21 -27.06
CA ILE A 152 -21.23 -14.76 -25.80
C ILE A 152 -21.11 -13.22 -25.60
N ASN A 153 -22.28 -12.56 -25.46
CA ASN A 153 -22.44 -11.46 -24.51
C ASN A 153 -22.52 -12.05 -23.08
N VAL A 154 -21.39 -12.38 -22.46
CA VAL A 154 -21.35 -12.81 -21.03
C VAL A 154 -21.07 -11.65 -20.06
N LEU A 155 -20.79 -10.45 -20.57
CA LEU A 155 -20.57 -9.27 -19.73
C LEU A 155 -21.83 -8.44 -19.47
N ASP A 156 -22.97 -8.81 -20.04
CA ASP A 156 -24.23 -8.05 -19.96
C ASP A 156 -25.38 -8.89 -19.36
N ALA A 157 -25.06 -9.74 -18.38
CA ALA A 157 -26.06 -10.48 -17.59
C ALA A 157 -26.82 -9.54 -16.63
N GLY A 158 -27.52 -8.57 -17.21
CA GLY A 158 -28.61 -7.80 -16.62
C GLY A 158 -29.89 -8.10 -17.39
N LEU A 159 -30.63 -9.10 -16.92
CA LEU A 159 -32.06 -9.36 -17.13
C LEU A 159 -32.67 -8.96 -18.49
N SER A 160 -32.88 -9.94 -19.38
CA SER A 160 -33.99 -9.85 -20.34
C SER A 160 -34.70 -11.19 -20.53
N ALA A 161 -35.87 -11.32 -19.89
CA ALA A 161 -36.82 -12.38 -20.17
C ALA A 161 -37.62 -11.99 -21.43
N LYS A 162 -37.67 -12.88 -22.44
CA LYS A 162 -38.66 -12.78 -23.52
C LYS A 162 -39.44 -14.08 -23.61
N THR A 163 -40.68 -14.01 -23.14
CA THR A 163 -41.71 -15.01 -23.37
C THR A 163 -42.38 -14.69 -24.71
N THR A 164 -42.32 -15.59 -25.68
CA THR A 164 -43.14 -15.52 -26.88
C THR A 164 -44.28 -16.53 -26.74
N ARG A 165 -45.50 -16.01 -26.70
CA ARG A 165 -46.74 -16.79 -26.67
C ARG A 165 -47.27 -16.86 -28.10
N GLU A 166 -47.37 -18.07 -28.65
CA GLU A 166 -48.07 -18.32 -29.91
C GLU A 166 -49.59 -18.30 -29.69
N LYS A 167 -50.32 -17.66 -30.61
CA LYS A 167 -51.70 -18.03 -30.91
C LYS A 167 -51.96 -17.95 -32.41
N ALA A 168 -52.29 -19.12 -32.94
CA ALA A 168 -53.41 -19.42 -33.83
C ALA A 168 -53.59 -18.54 -35.07
N THR A 169 -53.18 -19.08 -36.22
CA THR A 169 -54.09 -19.62 -37.26
C THR A 169 -53.27 -20.31 -38.35
N GLY A 170 -53.66 -21.54 -38.68
CA GLY A 170 -53.02 -22.31 -39.74
C GLY A 170 -53.53 -21.91 -41.12
N GLU A 171 -52.62 -21.73 -42.07
CA GLU A 171 -52.68 -22.39 -43.38
C GLU A 171 -51.36 -22.25 -44.14
N LYS A 172 -51.04 -23.30 -44.91
CA LYS A 172 -49.83 -23.49 -45.72
C LYS A 172 -49.99 -22.85 -47.10
N ILE A 173 -48.99 -22.10 -47.58
CA ILE A 173 -48.76 -21.91 -49.03
C ILE A 173 -47.26 -22.03 -49.34
N ARG A 174 -46.98 -22.66 -50.47
CA ARG A 174 -45.74 -23.30 -50.93
C ARG A 174 -44.97 -22.46 -51.95
N ASP A 175 -43.65 -22.52 -51.82
CA ASP A 175 -42.53 -22.25 -52.73
C ASP A 175 -42.42 -20.97 -53.57
N ARG A 176 -41.27 -20.30 -53.40
CA ARG A 176 -40.39 -19.87 -54.50
C ARG A 176 -38.96 -19.73 -53.96
N GLY A 177 -38.07 -20.55 -54.51
CA GLY A 177 -36.65 -20.56 -54.15
C GLY A 177 -35.90 -19.34 -54.67
N PHE A 178 -34.84 -18.98 -53.94
CA PHE A 178 -33.66 -18.36 -54.49
C PHE A 178 -32.49 -19.30 -54.23
N ASP A 179 -31.79 -19.62 -55.31
CA ASP A 179 -30.61 -20.45 -55.33
C ASP A 179 -29.48 -19.71 -54.57
N VAL A 180 -28.94 -20.36 -53.55
CA VAL A 180 -27.71 -19.92 -52.90
C VAL A 180 -26.70 -20.99 -53.21
N GLU A 181 -25.93 -20.76 -54.28
CA GLU A 181 -24.75 -21.55 -54.58
C GLU A 181 -23.73 -21.29 -53.46
N LEU A 182 -23.81 -22.10 -52.41
CA LEU A 182 -22.82 -22.16 -51.36
C LEU A 182 -21.63 -22.92 -51.93
N GLN A 183 -20.73 -22.19 -52.58
CA GLN A 183 -19.41 -22.69 -52.87
C GLN A 183 -18.72 -22.89 -51.51
N ILE A 184 -18.59 -24.15 -51.08
CA ILE A 184 -17.80 -24.54 -49.90
C ILE A 184 -16.36 -24.74 -50.41
N PRO A 185 -15.44 -23.76 -50.24
CA PRO A 185 -14.04 -24.07 -50.42
C PRO A 185 -13.60 -25.00 -49.29
N ILE A 186 -13.30 -26.25 -49.64
CA ILE A 186 -12.55 -27.17 -48.78
C ILE A 186 -11.10 -26.70 -48.76
N PHE A 187 -10.76 -25.85 -47.79
CA PHE A 187 -9.37 -25.55 -47.42
C PHE A 187 -9.21 -25.70 -45.90
N ASP A 188 -8.64 -26.83 -45.51
CA ASP A 188 -8.36 -27.27 -44.13
C ASP A 188 -7.21 -26.49 -43.44
N PHE A 189 -6.97 -25.24 -43.87
CA PHE A 189 -5.92 -24.36 -43.34
C PHE A 189 -6.47 -23.08 -42.70
N GLY A 190 -7.76 -22.77 -42.91
CA GLY A 190 -8.43 -21.58 -42.34
C GLY A 190 -8.95 -21.78 -40.93
N GLU A 191 -9.48 -22.96 -40.60
CA GLU A 191 -10.06 -23.26 -39.28
C GLU A 191 -9.01 -23.23 -38.16
N VAL A 192 -7.80 -23.72 -38.44
CA VAL A 192 -6.70 -23.74 -37.44
C VAL A 192 -6.34 -22.32 -37.02
N ARG A 193 -6.20 -21.40 -38.00
CA ARG A 193 -5.90 -19.97 -37.74
C ARG A 193 -7.03 -19.25 -37.01
N ILE A 194 -8.29 -19.61 -37.29
CA ILE A 194 -9.46 -19.03 -36.59
C ILE A 194 -9.53 -19.55 -35.14
N ARG A 195 -9.32 -20.86 -34.91
CA ARG A 195 -9.28 -21.44 -33.56
C ARG A 195 -8.11 -20.91 -32.74
N GLU A 196 -6.95 -20.71 -33.35
CA GLU A 196 -5.79 -20.11 -32.68
C GLU A 196 -6.07 -18.65 -32.28
N ALA A 197 -6.69 -17.87 -33.17
CA ALA A 197 -7.11 -16.50 -32.89
C ALA A 197 -8.16 -16.44 -31.75
N GLU A 198 -9.15 -17.33 -31.78
CA GLU A 198 -10.17 -17.45 -30.74
C GLU A 198 -9.58 -17.86 -29.39
N ALA A 199 -8.72 -18.88 -29.37
CA ALA A 199 -8.03 -19.31 -28.15
C ALA A 199 -7.15 -18.20 -27.56
N THR A 200 -6.42 -17.46 -28.41
CA THR A 200 -5.59 -16.34 -27.99
C THR A 200 -6.42 -15.20 -27.41
N TYR A 201 -7.56 -14.88 -28.05
CA TYR A 201 -8.51 -13.89 -27.54
C TYR A 201 -9.11 -14.32 -26.20
N MET A 202 -9.60 -15.56 -26.08
CA MET A 202 -10.16 -16.09 -24.84
C MET A 202 -9.14 -16.13 -23.71
N HIS A 203 -7.88 -16.48 -24.01
CA HIS A 203 -6.79 -16.41 -23.05
C HIS A 203 -6.57 -14.97 -22.56
N ALA A 204 -6.58 -13.98 -23.46
CA ALA A 204 -6.45 -12.58 -23.08
C ALA A 204 -7.64 -12.08 -22.25
N VAL A 205 -8.87 -12.52 -22.57
CA VAL A 205 -10.08 -12.23 -21.78
C VAL A 205 -9.94 -12.81 -20.37
N ASN A 206 -9.54 -14.08 -20.25
CA ASN A 206 -9.35 -14.73 -18.96
C ASN A 206 -8.33 -13.96 -18.09
N ARG A 207 -7.19 -13.56 -18.67
CA ARG A 207 -6.20 -12.73 -17.96
C ARG A 207 -6.75 -11.38 -17.52
N LEU A 208 -7.59 -10.73 -18.33
CA LEU A 208 -8.23 -9.47 -17.93
C LEU A 208 -9.23 -9.70 -16.78
N THR A 209 -10.00 -10.78 -16.82
CA THR A 209 -10.94 -11.12 -15.73
C THR A 209 -10.21 -11.42 -14.42
N GLU A 210 -9.11 -12.17 -14.47
CA GLU A 210 -8.24 -12.43 -13.31
C GLU A 210 -7.72 -11.12 -12.71
N ARG A 211 -7.15 -10.24 -13.55
CA ARG A 211 -6.70 -8.91 -13.11
C ARG A 211 -7.82 -8.10 -12.48
N ALA A 212 -9.03 -8.13 -13.03
CA ALA A 212 -10.17 -7.41 -12.47
C ALA A 212 -10.58 -7.94 -11.08
N VAL A 213 -10.52 -9.26 -10.87
CA VAL A 213 -10.77 -9.87 -9.55
C VAL A 213 -9.69 -9.45 -8.55
N ASN A 214 -8.41 -9.48 -8.95
CA ASN A 214 -7.30 -9.06 -8.11
C ASN A 214 -7.40 -7.59 -7.71
N VAL A 215 -7.66 -6.69 -8.66
CA VAL A 215 -7.84 -5.24 -8.40
C VAL A 215 -8.98 -4.99 -7.41
N ARG A 216 -10.11 -5.69 -7.52
CA ARG A 216 -11.22 -5.57 -6.55
C ARG A 216 -10.80 -6.04 -5.16
N SER A 217 -10.06 -7.13 -5.08
CA SER A 217 -9.56 -7.67 -3.81
C SER A 217 -8.57 -6.71 -3.15
N GLU A 218 -7.57 -6.25 -3.90
CA GLU A 218 -6.57 -5.29 -3.46
C GLU A 218 -7.20 -3.96 -3.01
N ALA A 219 -8.20 -3.46 -3.73
CA ALA A 219 -8.90 -2.24 -3.36
C ALA A 219 -9.66 -2.38 -2.03
N ARG A 220 -10.33 -3.53 -1.81
CA ARG A 220 -10.98 -3.83 -0.52
C ARG A 220 -9.97 -3.89 0.62
N ASP A 221 -8.87 -4.60 0.43
CA ASP A 221 -7.86 -4.77 1.46
C ASP A 221 -7.13 -3.46 1.79
N ALA A 222 -6.78 -2.67 0.76
CA ALA A 222 -6.17 -1.36 0.92
C ALA A 222 -7.10 -0.39 1.67
N TYR A 223 -8.42 -0.44 1.42
CA TYR A 223 -9.39 0.37 2.14
C TYR A 223 -9.52 -0.04 3.61
N ARG A 224 -9.55 -1.35 3.91
CA ARG A 224 -9.56 -1.86 5.29
C ARG A 224 -8.29 -1.44 6.04
N SER A 225 -7.14 -1.58 5.40
CA SER A 225 -5.83 -1.17 5.92
C SER A 225 -5.77 0.34 6.18
N TYR A 226 -6.24 1.16 5.23
CA TYR A 226 -6.37 2.61 5.39
C TYR A 226 -7.25 2.97 6.59
N ARG A 227 -8.41 2.34 6.72
CA ARG A 227 -9.35 2.64 7.80
C ARG A 227 -8.78 2.26 9.16
N SER A 228 -8.20 1.07 9.26
CA SER A 228 -7.53 0.59 10.46
C SER A 228 -6.41 1.54 10.88
N ALA A 229 -5.52 1.91 9.95
CA ALA A 229 -4.42 2.83 10.24
C ALA A 229 -4.91 4.22 10.69
N TYR A 230 -6.01 4.72 10.12
CA TYR A 230 -6.65 5.95 10.57
C TYR A 230 -7.17 5.83 12.00
N ASP A 231 -7.94 4.78 12.30
CA ASP A 231 -8.54 4.60 13.62
C ASP A 231 -7.45 4.40 14.70
N ILE A 232 -6.39 3.63 14.43
CA ILE A 232 -5.24 3.46 15.32
C ILE A 232 -4.55 4.80 15.59
N THR A 233 -4.25 5.57 14.54
CA THR A 233 -3.55 6.85 14.70
C THR A 233 -4.41 7.86 15.47
N MET A 234 -5.71 7.88 15.20
CA MET A 234 -6.66 8.72 15.92
C MET A 234 -6.78 8.35 17.40
N HIS A 235 -6.75 7.05 17.73
CA HIS A 235 -6.73 6.59 19.11
C HIS A 235 -5.47 7.08 19.84
N TYR A 236 -4.29 7.00 19.22
CA TYR A 236 -3.08 7.59 19.80
C TYR A 236 -3.22 9.10 20.02
N GLN A 237 -3.73 9.84 19.04
CA GLN A 237 -3.81 11.30 19.10
C GLN A 237 -4.86 11.83 20.08
N LYS A 238 -6.03 11.19 20.15
CA LYS A 238 -7.16 11.66 20.94
C LYS A 238 -7.23 11.07 22.35
N GLU A 239 -6.68 9.88 22.55
CA GLU A 239 -6.79 9.17 23.82
C GLU A 239 -5.43 9.01 24.47
N VAL A 240 -4.48 8.32 23.82
CA VAL A 240 -3.21 7.95 24.45
C VAL A 240 -2.35 9.17 24.78
N LEU A 241 -2.07 10.05 23.82
CA LEU A 241 -1.17 11.18 24.04
C LEU A 241 -1.72 12.20 25.05
N PRO A 242 -3.02 12.59 25.01
CA PRO A 242 -3.59 13.46 26.04
C PRO A 242 -3.57 12.85 27.43
N LEU A 243 -3.90 11.55 27.57
CA LEU A 243 -3.83 10.87 28.87
C LEU A 243 -2.40 10.81 29.40
N ARG A 244 -1.42 10.52 28.54
CA ARG A 244 0.01 10.58 28.91
C ARG A 244 0.44 11.97 29.36
N LYS A 245 -0.09 13.02 28.73
CA LYS A 245 0.16 14.40 29.16
C LYS A 245 -0.40 14.66 30.56
N ILE A 246 -1.66 14.27 30.81
CA ILE A 246 -2.28 14.41 32.13
C ILE A 246 -1.47 13.66 33.18
N ILE A 247 -1.07 12.41 32.91
CA ILE A 247 -0.23 11.64 33.83
C ILE A 247 1.08 12.37 34.10
N SER A 248 1.78 12.85 33.06
CA SER A 248 3.03 13.60 33.21
C SER A 248 2.87 14.85 34.07
N ASP A 249 1.79 15.62 33.87
CA ASP A 249 1.52 16.85 34.60
C ASP A 249 1.21 16.55 36.08
N GLU A 250 0.39 15.54 36.36
CA GLU A 250 0.07 15.07 37.72
C GLU A 250 1.27 14.46 38.45
N THR A 251 2.08 13.66 37.75
CA THR A 251 3.33 13.09 38.29
C THR A 251 4.28 14.21 38.70
N LEU A 252 4.41 15.27 37.88
CA LEU A 252 5.23 16.43 38.22
C LEU A 252 4.69 17.18 39.45
N LEU A 253 3.37 17.40 39.55
CA LEU A 253 2.76 18.04 40.73
C LEU A 253 3.02 17.25 42.01
N ARG A 254 2.86 15.92 41.96
CA ARG A 254 3.12 15.04 43.10
C ARG A 254 4.59 15.02 43.49
N TYR A 255 5.50 15.07 42.52
CA TYR A 255 6.93 15.16 42.79
C TYR A 255 7.28 16.47 43.52
N ASN A 256 6.78 17.60 43.01
CA ASN A 256 6.96 18.91 43.66
C ASN A 256 6.36 18.96 45.07
N GLY A 257 5.26 18.25 45.30
CA GLY A 257 4.65 18.08 46.62
C GLY A 257 5.35 17.07 47.54
N MET A 258 6.50 16.52 47.14
CA MET A 258 7.24 15.46 47.86
C MET A 258 6.41 14.19 48.12
N LEU A 259 5.37 13.94 47.31
CA LEU A 259 4.48 12.79 47.43
C LEU A 259 4.99 11.56 46.67
N ILE A 260 5.84 11.77 45.67
CA ILE A 260 6.50 10.71 44.91
C ILE A 260 7.98 11.05 44.74
N ASP A 261 8.77 10.02 44.44
CA ASP A 261 10.19 10.15 44.16
C ASP A 261 10.45 10.52 42.69
N VAL A 262 11.65 11.06 42.40
CA VAL A 262 12.17 11.36 41.06
C VAL A 262 12.05 10.15 40.13
N PHE A 263 12.22 8.93 40.63
CA PHE A 263 12.16 7.73 39.80
C PHE A 263 10.78 7.49 39.18
N ALA A 264 9.71 7.87 39.88
CA ALA A 264 8.37 7.80 39.30
C ALA A 264 8.21 8.78 38.14
N LEU A 265 8.83 9.96 38.23
CA LEU A 265 8.89 10.94 37.15
C LEU A 265 9.70 10.42 35.94
N LEU A 266 10.85 9.79 36.19
CA LEU A 266 11.69 9.19 35.14
C LEU A 266 10.99 8.00 34.47
N ALA A 267 10.30 7.16 35.25
CA ALA A 267 9.51 6.06 34.71
C ALA A 267 8.37 6.56 33.81
N GLU A 268 7.64 7.60 34.19
CA GLU A 268 6.62 8.19 33.32
C GLU A 268 7.23 8.82 32.06
N ALA A 269 8.39 9.48 32.17
CA ALA A 269 9.09 10.02 31.01
C ALA A 269 9.41 8.92 29.97
N ARG A 270 9.85 7.73 30.43
CA ARG A 270 10.08 6.55 29.57
C ARG A 270 8.80 6.11 28.86
N GLN A 271 7.68 6.02 29.59
CA GLN A 271 6.39 5.65 29.02
C GLN A 271 5.87 6.67 28.01
N ARG A 272 6.08 7.97 28.28
CA ARG A 272 5.75 9.07 27.35
C ARG A 272 6.58 9.01 26.07
N ILE A 273 7.88 8.71 26.18
CA ILE A 273 8.75 8.53 25.01
C ILE A 273 8.25 7.36 24.16
N ALA A 274 7.99 6.20 24.76
CA ALA A 274 7.48 5.04 24.05
C ALA A 274 6.14 5.31 23.34
N ALA A 275 5.19 5.96 24.03
CA ALA A 275 3.89 6.32 23.46
C ALA A 275 4.01 7.32 22.31
N THR A 276 4.91 8.29 22.41
CA THR A 276 5.15 9.29 21.35
C THR A 276 5.81 8.66 20.13
N THR A 277 6.79 7.77 20.33
CA THR A 277 7.39 6.99 19.25
C THR A 277 6.33 6.17 18.51
N ALA A 278 5.49 5.42 19.23
CA ALA A 278 4.41 4.64 18.64
C ALA A 278 3.40 5.52 17.87
N ALA A 279 3.09 6.71 18.37
CA ALA A 279 2.21 7.66 17.68
C ALA A 279 2.81 8.20 16.36
N ILE A 280 4.12 8.48 16.32
CA ILE A 280 4.84 8.88 15.09
C ILE A 280 4.80 7.73 14.07
N GLU A 281 5.03 6.49 14.50
CA GLU A 281 4.96 5.33 13.62
C GLU A 281 3.56 5.04 13.10
N ALA A 282 2.52 5.14 13.95
CA ALA A 282 1.13 5.01 13.53
C ALA A 282 0.77 6.06 12.45
N LYS A 283 1.20 7.31 12.66
CA LYS A 283 1.02 8.41 11.70
C LYS A 283 1.73 8.14 10.37
N ARG A 284 2.94 7.58 10.38
CA ARG A 284 3.64 7.12 9.17
C ARG A 284 2.81 6.08 8.45
N ASP A 285 2.33 5.06 9.17
CA ASP A 285 1.62 3.93 8.59
C ASP A 285 0.27 4.37 7.98
N PHE A 286 -0.42 5.34 8.58
CA PHE A 286 -1.59 5.99 7.98
C PHE A 286 -1.29 6.64 6.62
N TRP A 287 -0.21 7.41 6.51
CA TRP A 287 0.15 8.07 5.25
C TRP A 287 0.62 7.07 4.18
N LEU A 288 1.26 5.99 4.59
CA LEU A 288 1.59 4.87 3.69
C LEU A 288 0.32 4.15 3.21
N ALA A 289 -0.61 3.85 4.13
CA ALA A 289 -1.88 3.22 3.78
C ALA A 289 -2.72 4.11 2.85
N THR A 290 -2.70 5.43 3.05
CA THR A 290 -3.33 6.40 2.13
C THR A 290 -2.72 6.35 0.73
N THR A 291 -1.40 6.22 0.64
CA THR A 291 -0.71 6.09 -0.65
C THR A 291 -1.05 4.75 -1.32
N ASN A 292 -1.11 3.67 -0.54
CA ASN A 292 -1.47 2.33 -1.02
C ASN A 292 -2.93 2.25 -1.52
N LEU A 293 -3.87 2.88 -0.81
CA LEU A 293 -5.26 3.00 -1.24
C LEU A 293 -5.37 3.70 -2.59
N ASN A 294 -4.66 4.82 -2.76
CA ASN A 294 -4.64 5.54 -4.03
C ASN A 294 -4.07 4.69 -5.16
N THR A 295 -3.01 3.91 -4.89
CA THR A 295 -2.44 3.00 -5.90
C THR A 295 -3.36 1.85 -6.27
N ALA A 296 -4.08 1.28 -5.30
CA ALA A 296 -5.02 0.19 -5.55
C ALA A 296 -6.24 0.65 -6.38
N VAL A 297 -6.63 1.93 -6.27
CA VAL A 297 -7.74 2.50 -7.04
C VAL A 297 -7.31 2.98 -8.43
N MET A 298 -6.19 3.71 -8.52
CA MET A 298 -5.76 4.33 -9.78
C MET A 298 -4.87 3.42 -10.64
N GLY A 299 -4.23 2.42 -10.06
CA GLY A 299 -3.18 1.64 -10.70
C GLY A 299 -1.79 2.23 -10.47
N GLY A 300 -0.75 1.56 -10.99
CA GLY A 300 0.64 1.86 -10.64
C GLY A 300 1.11 1.16 -9.35
N GLY A 301 0.38 0.12 -8.92
CA GLY A 301 0.93 -0.86 -7.98
C GLY A 301 2.19 -1.52 -8.57
N VAL A 302 3.03 -2.07 -7.71
CA VAL A 302 4.08 -2.98 -8.17
C VAL A 302 3.33 -4.13 -8.81
N SER A 303 3.21 -4.14 -10.15
CA SER A 303 2.94 -5.38 -10.87
C SER A 303 3.88 -6.39 -10.23
N ALA A 304 3.31 -7.42 -9.61
CA ALA A 304 4.05 -8.59 -9.20
C ALA A 304 5.03 -8.86 -10.34
N ARG A 305 6.32 -8.61 -10.06
CA ARG A 305 7.38 -8.83 -11.02
C ARG A 305 7.29 -10.30 -11.33
N SER A 306 6.69 -10.59 -12.48
CA SER A 306 6.91 -11.78 -13.28
C SER A 306 7.18 -13.04 -12.45
N GLU A 307 6.11 -13.79 -12.14
CA GLU A 307 6.21 -15.24 -11.87
C GLU A 307 6.92 -16.02 -13.00
N THR A 308 7.25 -15.35 -14.11
CA THR A 308 8.10 -15.85 -15.19
C THR A 308 9.57 -16.09 -14.80
N ALA A 309 10.02 -15.73 -13.59
CA ALA A 309 11.38 -16.02 -13.12
C ALA A 309 11.54 -17.36 -12.36
N LEU A 310 10.45 -18.07 -12.05
CA LEU A 310 10.49 -19.35 -11.30
C LEU A 310 10.41 -20.61 -12.18
N ALA A 311 10.21 -20.47 -13.50
CA ALA A 311 10.06 -21.62 -14.40
C ALA A 311 11.34 -22.01 -15.17
N SER A 312 12.46 -21.27 -15.04
CA SER A 312 13.70 -21.56 -15.78
C SER A 312 14.83 -22.19 -14.95
N GLY A 313 14.52 -22.73 -13.76
CA GLY A 313 15.52 -23.27 -12.83
C GLY A 313 15.46 -24.77 -12.55
N ALA A 314 14.52 -25.52 -13.13
CA ALA A 314 14.33 -26.95 -12.84
C ALA A 314 14.62 -27.83 -14.06
N ALA A 315 15.88 -27.84 -14.50
CA ALA A 315 16.44 -28.89 -15.33
C ALA A 315 17.96 -28.96 -15.11
N ALA A 316 18.35 -29.58 -13.99
CA ALA A 316 19.69 -30.10 -13.80
C ALA A 316 19.57 -31.42 -13.04
N GLU A 317 19.64 -32.52 -13.80
CA GLU A 317 19.82 -33.88 -13.27
C GLU A 317 21.08 -33.96 -12.41
N PRO A 318 21.08 -34.72 -11.31
CA PRO A 318 22.31 -35.02 -10.59
C PRO A 318 23.07 -36.12 -11.33
N ALA A 319 24.26 -35.79 -11.83
CA ALA A 319 25.25 -36.79 -12.23
C ALA A 319 25.80 -37.51 -10.99
N GLN A 320 25.76 -38.83 -11.05
CA GLN A 320 26.39 -39.75 -10.12
C GLN A 320 27.92 -39.60 -10.18
N HIS A 321 28.59 -39.60 -9.03
CA HIS A 321 29.87 -40.26 -8.76
C HIS A 321 30.15 -40.31 -7.25
#